data_AF-A0AAU3RUB4-F1
#
_entry.id   AF-A0AAU3RUB4-F1
#
_cell.length_a   1.000
_cell.length_b   1.000
_cell.length_c   1.000
_cell.angle_alpha   90.00
_cell.angle_beta   90.00
_cell.angle_gamma   90.00
#
_symmetry.space_group_name_H-M   'P 1'
#
loop_
_entity.id
_entity.type
_entity.pdbx_description
1 polymer ?
#
loop_
_entity_poly.entity_id
_entity_poly.type
_entity_poly.pdbx_seq_one_letter_code
_entity_poly.pdbx_strand_id
1 'polypeptide(L)'
;MDTIDPTDSLAVVAAAIAGEVEIATAELDLDCPIRSIPGLESVKLLRAIAEIERVRSVAIPDDFLFEAETARELAGLIEGLPKESS
;
A
#
# COMPACT_ATOMS: atom_id res chain seq x y z
N MET A 1 -6.79 8.23 -18.09
CA MET A 1 -7.02 8.18 -16.63
C MET A 1 -6.81 6.73 -16.27
N ASP A 2 -5.65 6.42 -15.71
CA ASP A 2 -5.25 5.05 -15.41
C ASP A 2 -6.30 4.45 -14.47
N THR A 3 -6.99 3.41 -14.92
CA THR A 3 -8.05 2.79 -14.14
C THR A 3 -7.35 1.86 -13.16
N ILE A 4 -7.06 2.36 -11.96
CA ILE A 4 -6.56 1.52 -10.87
C ILE A 4 -7.56 0.37 -10.69
N ASP A 5 -7.15 -0.86 -11.01
CA ASP A 5 -8.01 -2.02 -10.82
C ASP A 5 -8.11 -2.29 -9.31
N PRO A 6 -9.31 -2.19 -8.71
CA PRO A 6 -9.48 -2.36 -7.26
C PRO A 6 -9.21 -3.80 -6.80
N THR A 7 -9.13 -4.75 -7.72
CA THR A 7 -8.82 -6.16 -7.46
C THR A 7 -7.31 -6.40 -7.39
N ASP A 8 -6.49 -5.50 -7.93
CA ASP A 8 -5.04 -5.62 -7.95
C ASP A 8 -4.44 -5.02 -6.68
N SER A 9 -3.78 -5.83 -5.85
CA SER A 9 -3.31 -5.40 -4.52
C SER A 9 -2.16 -4.42 -4.68
N LEU A 10 -1.35 -4.64 -5.70
CA LEU A 10 -0.20 -3.81 -6.02
C LEU A 10 -0.63 -2.43 -6.47
N ALA A 11 -1.63 -2.33 -7.35
CA ALA A 11 -2.15 -1.06 -7.83
C ALA A 11 -2.78 -0.22 -6.71
N VAL A 12 -3.52 -0.85 -5.79
CA VAL A 12 -4.12 -0.16 -4.63
C VAL A 12 -3.03 0.33 -3.67
N VAL A 13 -2.04 -0.51 -3.34
CA VAL A 13 -0.91 -0.12 -2.47
C VAL A 13 -0.11 1.02 -3.11
N ALA A 14 0.21 0.89 -4.41
CA ALA A 14 0.93 1.91 -5.14
C ALA A 14 0.18 3.24 -5.16
N ALA A 15 -1.13 3.22 -5.42
CA ALA A 15 -1.98 4.41 -5.43
C ALA A 15 -2.04 5.09 -4.05
N ALA A 16 -2.18 4.31 -2.98
CA ALA A 16 -2.22 4.85 -1.62
C ALA A 16 -0.89 5.52 -1.24
N ILE A 17 0.24 4.86 -1.51
CA ILE A 17 1.57 5.41 -1.21
C ILE A 17 1.86 6.64 -2.08
N ALA A 18 1.64 6.54 -3.40
CA ALA A 18 1.89 7.64 -4.34
C ALA A 18 1.04 8.88 -4.01
N GLY A 19 -0.20 8.67 -3.55
CA GLY A 19 -1.08 9.75 -3.08
C GLY A 19 -0.51 10.51 -1.88
N GLU A 20 0.15 9.83 -0.94
CA GLU A 20 0.73 10.47 0.25
C GLU A 20 2.00 11.29 -0.03
N VAL A 21 2.75 10.92 -1.07
CA VAL A 21 3.96 11.62 -1.51
C VAL A 21 3.74 12.54 -2.72
N GLU A 22 2.49 12.66 -3.19
CA GLU A 22 2.08 13.54 -4.29
C GLU A 22 2.83 13.26 -5.61
N ILE A 23 3.18 11.99 -5.88
CA ILE A 23 3.80 11.55 -7.13
C ILE A 23 2.85 10.67 -7.94
N ALA A 24 3.19 10.39 -9.20
CA ALA A 24 2.46 9.41 -9.98
C ALA A 24 2.82 7.97 -9.54
N THR A 25 1.86 7.05 -9.59
CA THR A 25 2.10 5.61 -9.33
C THR A 25 3.15 5.01 -10.25
N ALA A 26 3.28 5.54 -11.47
CA ALA A 26 4.31 5.15 -12.43
C ALA A 26 5.73 5.63 -12.06
N GLU A 27 5.85 6.64 -11.18
CA GLU A 27 7.13 7.12 -10.65
C GLU A 27 7.51 6.43 -9.34
N LEU A 28 6.56 5.72 -8.72
CA LEU A 28 6.80 4.95 -7.50
C LEU A 28 7.55 3.66 -7.85
N ASP A 29 8.75 3.52 -7.29
CA ASP A 29 9.52 2.29 -7.40
C ASP A 29 9.00 1.26 -6.38
N LEU A 30 8.32 0.22 -6.88
CA LEU A 30 7.65 -0.80 -6.06
C LEU A 30 8.61 -1.83 -5.47
N ASP A 31 9.83 -1.88 -5.99
CA ASP A 31 10.93 -2.75 -5.54
C ASP A 31 11.83 -2.03 -4.53
N CYS A 32 11.66 -0.71 -4.36
CA CYS A 32 12.38 0.09 -3.38
C CYS A 32 11.80 -0.12 -1.97
N PRO A 33 12.66 -0.10 -0.92
CA PRO A 33 12.17 -0.15 0.44
C PRO A 33 11.20 1.01 0.74
N ILE A 34 10.04 0.70 1.31
CA ILE A 34 8.99 1.70 1.62
C ILE A 34 9.58 2.85 2.45
N ARG A 35 10.46 2.51 3.40
CA ARG A 35 11.13 3.47 4.29
C ARG A 35 12.18 4.35 3.60
N SER A 36 12.63 3.97 2.40
CA SER A 36 13.53 4.79 1.57
C SER A 36 12.78 5.74 0.65
N ILE A 37 11.44 5.65 0.56
CA ILE A 37 10.65 6.53 -0.30
C ILE A 37 10.78 7.98 0.21
N PRO A 38 11.31 8.91 -0.59
CA PRO A 38 11.48 10.28 -0.16
C PRO A 38 10.12 10.94 0.10
N GLY A 39 9.99 11.55 1.28
CA GLY A 39 8.75 12.22 1.69
C GLY A 39 7.68 11.31 2.28
N LEU A 40 7.93 9.99 2.37
CA LEU A 40 7.07 9.04 3.06
C LEU A 40 7.48 8.95 4.54
N GLU A 41 6.72 9.63 5.39
CA GLU A 41 6.91 9.59 6.84
C GLU A 41 6.04 8.49 7.47
N SER A 42 6.37 8.04 8.70
CA SER A 42 5.60 6.99 9.39
C SER A 42 4.10 7.28 9.48
N VAL A 43 3.72 8.56 9.66
CA VAL A 43 2.30 8.98 9.71
C VAL A 43 1.62 8.85 8.34
N LYS A 44 2.34 9.19 7.27
CA LYS A 44 1.85 9.04 5.89
C LYS A 44 1.72 7.58 5.50
N LEU A 45 2.68 6.75 5.88
CA LEU A 45 2.59 5.30 5.71
C LEU A 45 1.34 4.74 6.39
N LEU A 46 1.10 5.08 7.66
CA LEU A 46 -0.11 4.68 8.39
C LEU A 46 -1.41 5.14 7.72
N ARG A 47 -1.42 6.34 7.12
CA ARG A 47 -2.57 6.84 6.35
C ARG A 47 -2.79 6.04 5.07
N ALA A 48 -1.72 5.74 4.33
CA ALA A 48 -1.80 4.90 3.14
C ALA A 48 -2.38 3.51 3.49
N ILE A 49 -1.91 2.91 4.58
CA ILE A 49 -2.41 1.60 5.06
C ILE A 49 -3.89 1.66 5.38
N ALA A 50 -4.32 2.66 6.17
CA ALA A 50 -5.73 2.83 6.50
C ALA A 50 -6.63 3.01 5.26
N GLU A 51 -6.13 3.68 4.22
CA GLU A 51 -6.85 3.79 2.95
C GLU A 51 -6.89 2.44 2.20
N ILE A 52 -5.82 1.66 2.22
CA ILE A 52 -5.79 0.32 1.63
C ILE A 52 -6.78 -0.62 2.33
N GLU A 53 -6.78 -0.63 3.67
CA GLU A 53 -7.74 -1.38 4.49
C GLU A 53 -9.19 -1.02 4.13
N ARG A 54 -9.47 0.27 4.00
CA ARG A 54 -10.79 0.79 3.62
C ARG A 54 -11.21 0.34 2.22
N VAL A 55 -10.31 0.44 1.23
CA VAL A 55 -10.59 0.06 -0.17
C VAL A 55 -10.74 -1.45 -0.31
N ARG A 56 -9.92 -2.22 0.41
CA ARG A 56 -9.92 -3.69 0.33
C ARG A 56 -10.89 -4.37 1.28
N SER A 57 -11.41 -3.66 2.27
CA SER A 57 -12.17 -4.23 3.39
C SER A 57 -11.41 -5.39 4.03
N VAL A 58 -10.16 -5.12 4.40
CA VAL A 58 -9.26 -6.04 5.11
C VAL A 58 -8.65 -5.31 6.29
N ALA A 59 -8.29 -6.05 7.34
CA ALA A 59 -7.46 -5.55 8.42
C ALA A 59 -6.00 -5.93 8.15
N ILE A 60 -5.13 -4.94 8.01
CA ILE A 60 -3.69 -5.14 7.84
C ILE A 60 -3.06 -5.10 9.24
N PRO A 61 -2.52 -6.23 9.74
CA PRO A 61 -1.87 -6.23 11.04
C PRO A 61 -0.61 -5.36 11.01
N ASP A 62 -0.34 -4.63 12.10
CA ASP A 62 0.84 -3.77 12.20
C ASP A 62 2.16 -4.52 11.94
N ASP A 63 2.22 -5.82 12.25
CA ASP A 63 3.39 -6.69 11.98
C ASP A 63 3.79 -6.66 10.49
N PHE A 64 2.81 -6.58 9.57
CA PHE A 64 3.08 -6.51 8.14
C PHE A 64 3.86 -5.25 7.75
N LEU A 65 3.83 -4.19 8.56
CA LEU A 65 4.59 -2.95 8.30
C LEU A 65 6.07 -3.09 8.68
N PHE A 66 6.37 -4.09 9.49
CA PHE A 66 7.72 -4.49 9.87
C PHE A 66 8.22 -5.64 9.01
N GLU A 67 7.34 -6.54 8.56
CA GLU A 67 7.67 -7.65 7.66
C GLU A 67 7.82 -7.20 6.19
N ALA A 68 6.97 -6.28 5.71
CA ALA A 68 7.06 -5.78 4.35
C ALA A 68 8.20 -4.76 4.23
N GLU A 69 9.20 -5.10 3.42
CA GLU A 69 10.30 -4.18 3.11
C GLU A 69 9.91 -3.25 1.96
N THR A 70 9.21 -3.80 0.96
CA THR A 70 8.82 -3.11 -0.28
C THR A 70 7.30 -3.01 -0.47
N ALA A 71 6.85 -2.07 -1.31
CA ALA A 71 5.44 -1.94 -1.64
C ALA A 71 4.88 -3.20 -2.33
N ARG A 72 5.72 -3.91 -3.10
CA ARG A 72 5.36 -5.19 -3.71
C ARG A 72 5.14 -6.29 -2.68
N GLU A 73 5.99 -6.40 -1.67
CA GLU A 73 5.80 -7.37 -0.59
C GLU A 73 4.54 -7.09 0.20
N LEU A 74 4.29 -5.82 0.55
CA LEU A 74 3.07 -5.41 1.23
C LEU A 74 1.82 -5.81 0.44
N ALA A 75 1.82 -5.58 -0.87
CA ALA A 75 0.72 -5.99 -1.75
C ALA A 75 0.51 -7.52 -1.77
N GLY A 76 1.60 -8.29 -1.78
CA GLY A 76 1.53 -9.76 -1.70
C GLY A 76 0.95 -10.26 -0.38
N LEU A 77 1.34 -9.63 0.74
CA LEU A 77 0.79 -9.92 2.06
C LEU A 77 -0.72 -9.62 2.11
N ILE A 78 -1.15 -8.48 1.55
CA ILE A 78 -2.56 -8.07 1.51
C ILE A 78 -3.41 -8.99 0.64
N GLU A 79 -2.87 -9.48 -0.48
CA GLU A 79 -3.58 -10.42 -1.35
C GLU A 79 -3.92 -11.74 -0.65
N GLY A 80 -3.09 -12.15 0.31
CA GLY A 80 -3.33 -13.33 1.14
C GLY A 80 -4.32 -13.11 2.29
N LEU A 81 -4.73 -11.87 2.57
CA LEU A 81 -5.62 -11.58 3.69
C LEU A 81 -7.08 -11.94 3.35
N PRO A 82 -7.80 -12.62 4.27
CA PRO A 82 -9.23 -12.77 4.14
C PRO A 82 -9.89 -11.38 4.22
N LYS A 83 -10.87 -11.14 3.34
CA LYS A 83 -11.74 -9.96 3.48
C LYS A 83 -12.43 -10.02 4.83
N GLU A 84 -12.43 -8.91 5.55
CA GLU A 84 -13.22 -8.80 6.78
C GLU A 84 -14.69 -9.00 6.41
N SER A 85 -15.18 -10.20 6.72
CA SER A 85 -16.58 -10.55 6.57
C SER A 85 -17.28 -10.03 7.82
N SER A 86 -17.77 -8.81 7.73
CA SER A 86 -18.63 -8.22 8.77
C SER A 86 -19.98 -8.93 8.85
#